data_AF-D9QIS1-F1
#
_entry.id   AF-D9QIS1-F1
#
_cell.length_a   1.000
_cell.length_b   1.000
_cell.length_c   1.000
_cell.angle_alpha   90.00
_cell.angle_beta   90.00
_cell.angle_gamma   90.00
#
_symmetry.space_group_name_H-M   'P 1'
#
loop_
_entity.id
_entity.type
_entity.pdbx_description
1 polymer ?
#
loop_
_entity_poly.entity_id
_entity_poly.type
_entity_poly.pdbx_seq_one_letter_code
_entity_poly.pdbx_strand_id
1 'polypeptide(L)'
;MPITDDQERKILAGGLLVLACSLGLLASALAVAALDHMAISAGLCGPMSGHCAACFGAIACLAAALGTAAAGLSMLRARPVCGAAA
;
A
#
# COMPACT_ATOMS: atom_id res chain seq x y z
N MET A 1 24.80 9.25 20.57
CA MET A 1 24.50 10.36 19.63
C MET A 1 22.99 10.38 19.46
N PRO A 2 22.28 11.41 19.94
CA PRO A 2 20.82 11.45 19.84
C PRO A 2 20.42 11.54 18.37
N ILE A 3 19.43 10.74 17.97
CA ILE A 3 18.85 10.86 16.63
C ILE A 3 18.08 12.18 16.57
N THR A 4 18.25 12.94 15.50
CA THR A 4 17.49 14.18 15.31
C THR A 4 16.09 13.84 14.81
N ASP A 5 15.08 14.63 15.19
CA ASP A 5 13.68 14.48 14.73
C ASP A 5 13.55 14.34 13.20
N ASP A 6 14.41 15.05 12.47
CA ASP A 6 14.46 15.01 11.01
C ASP A 6 14.94 13.64 10.48
N GLN A 7 15.91 13.04 11.17
CA GLN A 7 16.43 11.71 10.83
C GLN A 7 15.40 10.62 11.19
N GLU A 8 14.67 10.77 12.29
CA GLU A 8 13.58 9.86 12.66
C GLU A 8 12.43 9.91 11.63
N ARG A 9 12.00 11.11 11.22
CA ARG A 9 10.99 11.28 10.15
C ARG A 9 11.39 10.62 8.84
N LYS A 10 12.65 10.75 8.43
CA LYS A 10 13.16 10.14 7.19
C LYS A 10 13.14 8.62 7.25
N ILE A 11 13.53 8.04 8.39
CA ILE A 11 13.50 6.59 8.60
C ILE A 11 12.06 6.09 8.57
N LEU A 12 11.14 6.78 9.25
CA LEU A 12 9.72 6.40 9.26
C LEU A 12 9.10 6.48 7.86
N ALA A 13 9.38 7.56 7.12
CA ALA A 13 8.90 7.73 5.75
C ALA A 13 9.47 6.68 4.79
N GLY A 14 10.75 6.34 4.93
CA GLY A 14 11.38 5.25 4.18
C GLY A 14 10.72 3.90 4.48
N GLY A 15 10.44 3.60 5.76
CA GLY A 15 9.72 2.40 6.17
C GLY A 15 8.31 2.30 5.58
N LEU A 16 7.55 3.40 5.58
CA LEU A 16 6.22 3.48 4.98
C LEU A 16 6.24 3.21 3.47
N LEU A 17 7.25 3.71 2.75
CA LEU A 17 7.42 3.45 1.32
C LEU A 17 7.77 1.99 1.03
N VAL A 18 8.66 1.37 1.81
CA VAL A 18 8.99 -0.05 1.67
C VAL A 18 7.75 -0.91 1.94
N LEU A 19 6.98 -0.57 2.98
CA LEU A 19 5.74 -1.28 3.30
C LEU A 19 4.71 -1.16 2.16
N ALA A 20 4.58 0.03 1.57
CA ALA A 20 3.72 0.26 0.41
C ALA A 20 4.12 -0.61 -0.80
N CYS A 21 5.41 -0.71 -1.10
CA CYS A 21 5.93 -1.56 -2.17
C CYS A 21 5.62 -3.04 -1.92
N SER A 22 5.84 -3.53 -0.69
CA SER A 22 5.54 -4.91 -0.30
C SER A 22 4.04 -5.24 -0.43
N LEU A 23 3.17 -4.32 0.01
CA LEU A 23 1.71 -4.44 -0.13
C LEU A 23 1.26 -4.42 -1.60
N GLY A 24 1.91 -3.60 -2.44
CA GLY A 24 1.64 -3.56 -3.88
C GLY A 24 2.04 -4.85 -4.60
N LEU A 25 3.19 -5.44 -4.24
CA LEU A 25 3.61 -6.75 -4.73
C LEU A 25 2.63 -7.85 -4.30
N LEU A 26 2.19 -7.82 -3.04
CA LEU A 26 1.18 -8.75 -2.53
C LEU A 26 -0.15 -8.60 -3.29
N ALA A 27 -0.63 -7.38 -3.52
CA ALA A 27 -1.83 -7.12 -4.30
C ALA A 27 -1.73 -7.69 -5.73
N SER A 28 -0.56 -7.57 -6.36
CA SER A 28 -0.28 -8.10 -7.70
C SER A 28 -0.32 -9.63 -7.71
N ALA A 29 0.26 -10.29 -6.71
CA ALA A 29 0.20 -11.74 -6.57
C ALA A 29 -1.23 -12.25 -6.35
N LEU A 30 -2.02 -11.55 -5.52
CA LEU A 30 -3.44 -11.87 -5.31
C LEU A 30 -4.27 -11.67 -6.59
N ALA A 31 -3.94 -10.66 -7.41
CA ALA A 31 -4.60 -10.45 -8.69
C ALA A 31 -4.33 -11.58 -9.68
N VAL A 32 -3.08 -12.07 -9.76
CA VAL A 32 -2.74 -13.23 -10.60
C VAL A 32 -3.45 -14.49 -10.11
N ALA A 33 -3.47 -14.74 -8.80
CA ALA A 33 -4.20 -15.86 -8.22
C ALA A 33 -5.72 -15.76 -8.50
N ALA A 34 -6.30 -14.56 -8.44
CA ALA A 34 -7.69 -14.34 -8.78
C ALA A 34 -7.98 -14.59 -10.27
N LEU A 35 -7.07 -14.19 -11.18
CA LEU A 35 -7.20 -14.45 -12.61
C LEU A 35 -7.14 -15.94 -12.93
N ASP A 36 -6.17 -16.68 -12.34
CA ASP A 36 -6.04 -18.12 -12.52
C ASP A 36 -7.29 -18.85 -12.00
N HIS A 37 -7.77 -18.44 -10.83
CA HIS A 37 -8.98 -19.00 -10.25
C HIS A 37 -10.21 -18.71 -11.10
N MET A 38 -10.35 -17.50 -11.67
CA MET A 38 -11.44 -17.18 -12.60
C MET A 38 -11.33 -17.97 -13.92
N ALA A 39 -10.12 -18.20 -14.43
CA ALA A 39 -9.91 -19.01 -15.64
C ALA A 39 -10.36 -20.46 -15.43
N ILE A 40 -10.08 -21.05 -14.27
CA ILE A 40 -10.53 -22.40 -13.89
C ILE A 40 -12.05 -22.43 -13.63
N SER A 41 -12.58 -21.38 -13.00
CA SER A 41 -13.97 -21.34 -12.55
C SER A 41 -14.96 -20.88 -13.63
N ALA A 42 -14.47 -20.38 -14.77
CA ALA A 42 -15.28 -19.89 -15.89
C ALA A 42 -16.26 -20.94 -16.45
N GLY A 43 -16.00 -22.24 -16.24
CA GLY A 43 -16.90 -23.33 -16.62
C GLY A 43 -17.92 -23.76 -15.56
N LEU A 44 -17.79 -23.29 -14.31
CA LEU A 44 -18.54 -23.80 -13.15
C LEU A 44 -19.36 -22.72 -12.42
N CYS A 45 -19.02 -21.44 -12.59
CA CYS A 45 -19.67 -20.35 -11.89
C CYS A 45 -20.83 -19.78 -12.72
N GLY A 46 -22.06 -20.01 -12.26
CA GLY A 46 -23.21 -19.15 -12.57
C GLY A 46 -22.99 -17.70 -12.09
N PRO A 47 -24.03 -16.84 -12.12
CA PRO A 47 -23.87 -15.38 -11.99
C PRO A 47 -23.01 -15.02 -10.78
N MET A 48 -21.92 -14.30 -11.04
CA MET A 48 -20.87 -13.91 -10.10
C MET A 48 -21.43 -13.50 -8.73
N SER A 49 -21.59 -14.44 -7.82
CA SER A 49 -22.11 -14.16 -6.48
C SER A 49 -20.98 -13.51 -5.68
N GLY A 50 -20.95 -12.17 -5.70
CA GLY A 50 -20.22 -11.32 -4.76
C GLY A 50 -18.73 -11.61 -4.64
N HIS A 51 -17.91 -11.03 -5.53
CA HIS A 51 -16.47 -10.76 -5.40
C HIS A 51 -15.68 -11.71 -4.46
N CYS A 52 -14.92 -12.63 -5.03
CA CYS A 52 -14.13 -13.60 -4.28
C CYS A 52 -13.13 -12.93 -3.31
N ALA A 53 -12.81 -13.63 -2.21
CA ALA A 53 -11.91 -13.15 -1.16
C ALA A 53 -10.52 -12.75 -1.71
N ALA A 54 -10.06 -13.37 -2.79
CA ALA A 54 -8.82 -13.00 -3.47
C ALA A 54 -8.88 -11.61 -4.12
N CYS A 55 -9.98 -11.28 -4.82
CA CYS A 55 -10.20 -9.94 -5.38
C CYS A 55 -10.35 -8.88 -4.29
N PHE A 56 -11.12 -9.18 -3.24
CA PHE A 56 -11.25 -8.28 -2.08
C PHE A 56 -9.90 -8.04 -1.39
N GLY A 57 -9.11 -9.11 -1.24
CA GLY A 57 -7.76 -9.04 -0.68
C GLY A 57 -6.83 -8.19 -1.54
N ALA A 58 -6.87 -8.33 -2.87
CA ALA A 58 -6.08 -7.51 -3.79
C ALA A 58 -6.43 -6.02 -3.68
N ILE A 59 -7.72 -5.68 -3.66
CA ILE A 59 -8.20 -4.31 -3.50
C ILE A 59 -7.78 -3.73 -2.14
N ALA A 60 -7.94 -4.50 -1.06
CA ALA A 60 -7.55 -4.08 0.28
C ALA A 60 -6.04 -3.83 0.39
N CYS A 61 -5.22 -4.71 -0.19
CA CYS A 61 -3.76 -4.54 -0.25
C CYS A 61 -3.36 -3.31 -1.07
N LEU A 62 -4.04 -3.06 -2.20
CA LEU A 62 -3.80 -1.88 -3.03
C LEU A 62 -4.17 -0.58 -2.30
N ALA A 63 -5.31 -0.56 -1.62
CA ALA A 63 -5.74 0.58 -0.81
C ALA A 63 -4.76 0.84 0.35
N ALA A 64 -4.29 -0.22 1.03
CA ALA A 64 -3.28 -0.12 2.07
C ALA A 64 -1.93 0.38 1.53
N ALA A 65 -1.52 -0.06 0.33
CA ALA A 65 -0.32 0.42 -0.34
C ALA A 65 -0.42 1.92 -0.69
N LEU A 66 -1.55 2.37 -1.22
CA LEU A 66 -1.78 3.79 -1.52
C LEU A 66 -1.80 4.64 -0.25
N GLY A 67 -2.44 4.17 0.81
CA GLY A 67 -2.49 4.87 2.10
C GLY A 67 -1.11 5.04 2.74
N THR A 68 -0.32 3.96 2.77
CA THR A 68 1.04 3.97 3.33
C THR A 68 2.00 4.79 2.47
N ALA A 69 1.89 4.71 1.13
CA ALA A 69 2.65 5.57 0.23
C ALA A 69 2.30 7.05 0.41
N ALA A 70 1.02 7.41 0.45
CA ALA A 70 0.57 8.78 0.66
C ALA A 70 1.05 9.34 2.00
N ALA A 71 0.98 8.55 3.08
CA ALA A 71 1.51 8.90 4.39
C ALA A 71 3.03 9.17 4.32
N GLY A 72 3.82 8.25 3.73
CA GLY A 72 5.27 8.43 3.58
C GLY A 72 5.64 9.66 2.74
N LEU A 73 4.95 9.87 1.61
CA LEU A 73 5.11 11.06 0.76
C LEU A 73 4.73 12.35 1.50
N SER A 74 3.68 12.35 2.32
CA SER A 74 3.26 13.52 3.09
C SER A 74 4.31 13.92 4.13
N MET A 75 4.98 12.93 4.75
CA MET A 75 6.06 13.16 5.70
C MET A 75 7.33 13.70 5.02
N LEU A 76 7.61 13.28 3.78
CA LEU A 76 8.73 13.79 2.97
C LEU A 76 8.46 15.17 2.37
N ARG A 77 7.18 15.48 2.06
CA ARG A 77 6.75 16.78 1.54
C ARG A 77 6.50 17.84 2.61
N ALA A 78 6.39 17.45 3.87
CA ALA A 78 6.35 18.39 4.98
C ALA A 78 7.67 19.16 4.98
N ARG A 79 7.71 20.29 4.28
CA ARG A 79 8.77 21.29 4.42
C ARG A 79 8.95 21.55 5.92
N PRO A 80 10.18 21.66 6.43
CA PRO A 80 10.34 22.40 7.67
C PRO A 80 9.71 23.76 7.43
N VAL A 81 8.71 24.11 8.24
CA VAL A 81 8.27 25.49 8.35
C VAL A 81 9.48 26.22 8.92
N CYS A 82 10.39 26.67 8.06
CA CYS A 82 11.56 27.40 8.50
C CYS A 82 11.07 28.82 8.83
N GLY A 83 10.99 29.12 10.12
CA GLY A 83 10.57 30.42 10.61
C GLY A 83 10.33 30.46 12.12
N ALA A 84 11.40 30.33 12.90
CA ALA A 84 11.51 31.18 14.08
C ALA A 84 11.65 32.62 13.57
N ALA A 85 10.67 33.48 13.83
CA ALA A 85 10.80 34.95 13.84
C ALA A 85 9.49 35.62 14.30
N ALA A 86 9.36 35.81 15.62
CA ALA A 86 8.85 36.99 16.34
C ALA A 86 8.38 36.57 17.74
#